data_AF-A7SW93-F1
#
_entry.id   AF-A7SW93-F1
#
_cell.length_a   1.000
_cell.length_b   1.000
_cell.length_c   1.000
_cell.angle_alpha   90.00
_cell.angle_beta   90.00
_cell.angle_gamma   90.00
#
_symmetry.space_group_name_H-M   'P 1'
#
loop_
_entity.id
_entity.type
_entity.pdbx_description
1 polymer ?
#
loop_
_entity_poly.entity_id
_entity_poly.type
_entity_poly.pdbx_seq_one_letter_code
_entity_poly.pdbx_strand_id
1 'polypeptide(L)'
;ALKKSLHIERTLKIQAVNKLAEIMNRKDWSKDNSKRNKVSSADLRKKEKECKKLHQELAAEREKYGQQVTKHQAQLGEAQMQLTNQLKNRPEDPTLTVSGQRHVSYVYIMQCSNLRTPIYLIVFPLYSSSTVSMPKEGWVSLPNKQNIKKYGWKKQYLVVSSRKLFFYNSDQDHKSSTTPSMILDISKLFHVRSVTQGDVIRADAKDIPRIFQILYANEGESINPVEKEKEEQQSAEDRIAAINYMRHQFIPMHYHMPTNCDSCQKPLWHMFKPPPAVECRRCHMKCHKDHIDREEACIQKCNVNADLISAKDLLVLAPSPEDQKQWVLYLSKKIVKKEP
;
A
#
# COMPACT_ATOMS: atom_id res chain seq x y z
N ALA A 1 -44.99 -17.52 48.17
CA ALA A 1 -45.03 -16.80 46.88
C ALA A 1 -43.74 -16.97 46.07
N LEU A 2 -42.57 -16.59 46.60
CA LEU A 2 -41.28 -16.63 45.89
C LEU A 2 -40.86 -18.00 45.31
N LYS A 3 -41.04 -19.10 46.05
CA LYS A 3 -40.71 -20.45 45.54
C LYS A 3 -41.56 -20.87 44.33
N LYS A 4 -42.81 -20.43 44.27
CA LYS A 4 -43.71 -20.68 43.11
C LYS A 4 -43.28 -19.83 41.92
N SER A 5 -42.93 -18.56 42.13
CA SER A 5 -42.42 -17.67 41.08
C SER A 5 -41.12 -18.17 40.46
N LEU A 6 -40.18 -18.63 41.30
CA LEU A 6 -38.90 -19.18 40.84
C LEU A 6 -39.07 -20.50 40.06
N HIS A 7 -40.04 -21.32 40.44
CA HIS A 7 -40.36 -22.53 39.70
C HIS A 7 -40.95 -22.21 38.31
N ILE A 8 -41.87 -21.25 38.23
CA ILE A 8 -42.43 -20.78 36.96
C ILE A 8 -41.33 -20.21 36.05
N GLU A 9 -40.45 -19.38 36.59
CA GLU A 9 -39.35 -18.78 35.82
C GLU A 9 -38.36 -19.84 35.29
N ARG A 10 -38.05 -20.86 36.09
CA ARG A 10 -37.21 -21.99 35.65
C ARG A 10 -37.86 -22.77 34.52
N THR A 11 -39.16 -23.05 34.61
CA THR A 11 -39.89 -23.79 33.56
C THR A 11 -39.95 -22.99 32.25
N LEU A 12 -40.19 -21.67 32.32
CA LEU A 12 -40.18 -20.80 31.14
C LEU A 12 -38.80 -20.72 30.50
N LYS A 13 -37.73 -20.64 31.29
CA LYS A 13 -36.35 -20.67 30.78
C LYS A 13 -36.01 -21.99 30.10
N ILE A 14 -36.42 -23.12 30.69
CA ILE A 14 -36.23 -24.45 30.08
C ILE A 14 -36.99 -24.56 28.75
N GLN A 15 -38.24 -24.07 28.69
CA GLN A 15 -39.03 -24.06 27.46
C GLN A 15 -38.41 -23.17 26.36
N ALA A 16 -37.89 -22.00 26.72
CA ALA A 16 -37.20 -21.11 25.79
C ALA A 16 -35.92 -21.74 25.22
N VAL A 17 -35.12 -22.40 26.07
CA VAL A 17 -33.91 -23.10 25.66
C VAL A 17 -34.24 -24.28 24.74
N ASN A 18 -35.27 -25.07 25.06
CA ASN A 18 -35.69 -26.20 24.23
C ASN A 18 -36.20 -25.73 22.86
N LYS A 19 -36.93 -24.62 22.81
CA LYS A 19 -37.42 -24.05 21.54
C LYS A 19 -36.29 -23.48 20.69
N LEU A 20 -35.27 -22.87 21.31
CA LEU A 20 -34.07 -22.43 20.61
C LEU A 20 -33.25 -23.62 20.09
N ALA A 21 -33.13 -24.70 20.86
CA ALA A 21 -32.47 -25.92 20.42
C ALA A 21 -33.21 -26.58 19.24
N GLU A 22 -34.55 -26.57 19.24
CA GLU A 22 -35.37 -27.04 18.12
C GLU A 22 -35.16 -26.19 16.87
N ILE A 23 -35.13 -24.86 17.02
CA ILE A 23 -34.89 -23.90 15.94
C ILE A 23 -33.47 -24.03 15.38
N MET A 24 -32.46 -24.25 16.22
CA MET A 24 -31.08 -24.50 15.80
C MET A 24 -30.91 -25.83 15.06
N ASN A 25 -31.69 -26.86 15.42
CA ASN A 25 -31.64 -28.18 14.79
C ASN A 25 -32.55 -28.32 13.56
N ARG A 26 -33.39 -27.32 13.26
CA ARG A 26 -34.15 -27.27 12.00
C ARG A 26 -33.20 -27.01 10.83
N LYS A 27 -32.94 -28.07 10.06
CA LYS A 27 -32.05 -28.09 8.89
C LYS A 27 -32.59 -27.32 7.66
N ASP A 28 -33.77 -26.70 7.78
CA ASP A 28 -34.45 -26.01 6.69
C ASP A 28 -33.74 -24.70 6.27
N TRP A 29 -33.05 -24.02 7.19
CA TRP A 29 -32.27 -22.82 6.85
C TRP A 29 -31.00 -23.08 6.05
N SER A 30 -30.49 -24.33 6.04
CA SER A 30 -29.27 -24.68 5.30
C SER A 30 -29.54 -24.91 3.81
N LYS A 31 -30.76 -25.33 3.43
CA LYS A 31 -31.09 -25.62 2.03
C LYS A 31 -31.37 -24.37 1.18
N ASP A 32 -31.82 -23.28 1.77
CA ASP A 32 -32.21 -22.08 1.01
C ASP A 32 -31.03 -21.13 0.75
N ASN A 33 -30.07 -21.04 1.67
CA ASN A 33 -28.84 -20.27 1.45
C ASN A 33 -27.83 -20.96 0.50
N SER A 34 -27.94 -22.28 0.29
CA SER A 34 -27.08 -23.01 -0.65
C SER A 34 -27.47 -22.76 -2.12
N LYS A 35 -28.73 -22.43 -2.41
CA LYS A 35 -29.21 -22.19 -3.79
C LYS A 35 -28.96 -20.77 -4.29
N ARG A 36 -28.83 -19.77 -3.41
CA ARG A 36 -28.62 -18.36 -3.83
C ARG A 36 -27.18 -18.03 -4.25
N ASN A 37 -26.18 -18.81 -3.83
CA ASN A 37 -24.76 -18.54 -4.14
C ASN A 37 -24.10 -19.54 -5.10
N LYS A 38 -24.85 -20.47 -5.69
CA LYS A 38 -24.30 -21.40 -6.67
C LYS A 38 -24.50 -20.84 -8.07
N VAL A 39 -23.55 -19.99 -8.52
CA VAL A 39 -23.45 -19.57 -9.93
C VAL A 39 -23.51 -20.85 -10.77
N SER A 40 -24.50 -20.94 -11.67
CA SER A 40 -24.71 -22.13 -12.49
C SER A 40 -23.45 -22.42 -13.29
N SER A 41 -23.03 -23.70 -13.39
CA SER A 41 -21.85 -24.09 -14.16
C SER A 41 -21.94 -23.67 -15.64
N ALA A 42 -23.16 -23.48 -16.15
CA ALA A 42 -23.43 -22.91 -17.47
C ALA A 42 -23.14 -21.39 -17.52
N ASP A 43 -23.51 -20.64 -16.48
CA ASP A 43 -23.24 -19.20 -16.37
C ASP A 43 -21.75 -18.91 -16.20
N LEU A 44 -21.04 -19.76 -15.45
CA LEU A 44 -19.59 -19.67 -15.31
C LEU A 44 -18.90 -19.87 -16.67
N ARG A 45 -19.31 -20.88 -17.45
CA ARG A 45 -18.78 -21.11 -18.81
C ARG A 45 -19.12 -19.97 -19.77
N LYS A 46 -20.29 -19.35 -19.63
CA LYS A 46 -20.67 -18.17 -20.43
C LYS A 46 -19.81 -16.96 -20.06
N LYS A 47 -19.58 -16.73 -18.77
CA LYS A 47 -18.70 -15.67 -18.26
C LYS A 47 -17.24 -15.89 -18.65
N GLU A 48 -16.74 -17.12 -18.65
CA GLU A 48 -15.39 -17.44 -19.12
C GLU A 48 -15.21 -17.15 -20.62
N LYS A 49 -16.20 -17.46 -21.45
CA LYS A 49 -16.19 -17.13 -22.88
C LYS A 49 -16.23 -15.62 -23.11
N GLU A 50 -17.10 -14.92 -22.38
CA GLU A 50 -17.20 -13.46 -22.41
C GLU A 50 -15.89 -12.80 -21.95
N CYS A 51 -15.28 -13.33 -20.88
CA CYS A 51 -14.01 -12.85 -20.37
C CYS A 51 -12.88 -13.05 -21.40
N LYS A 52 -12.80 -14.21 -22.06
CA LYS A 52 -11.84 -14.44 -23.15
C LYS A 52 -12.06 -13.48 -24.33
N LYS A 53 -13.30 -13.23 -24.71
CA LYS A 53 -13.66 -12.28 -25.78
C LYS A 53 -13.22 -10.85 -25.42
N LEU A 54 -13.53 -10.40 -24.20
CA LEU A 54 -13.13 -9.07 -23.71
C LEU A 54 -11.60 -8.92 -23.64
N HIS A 55 -10.87 -9.98 -23.25
CA HIS A 55 -9.39 -9.93 -23.27
C HIS A 55 -8.83 -9.82 -24.69
N GLN A 56 -9.43 -10.49 -25.67
CA GLN A 56 -9.04 -10.36 -27.08
C GLN A 56 -9.35 -8.97 -27.63
N GLU A 57 -10.53 -8.43 -27.32
CA GLU A 57 -10.91 -7.07 -27.72
C GLU A 57 -9.97 -6.03 -27.09
N LEU A 58 -9.63 -6.18 -25.81
CA LEU A 58 -8.67 -5.32 -25.13
C LEU A 58 -7.28 -5.39 -25.79
N ALA A 59 -6.82 -6.58 -26.16
CA ALA A 59 -5.53 -6.76 -26.83
C ALA A 59 -5.52 -6.10 -28.22
N ALA A 60 -6.57 -6.31 -29.02
CA ALA A 60 -6.71 -5.68 -30.34
C ALA A 60 -6.77 -4.15 -30.23
N GLU A 61 -7.48 -3.63 -29.23
CA GLU A 61 -7.59 -2.19 -29.02
C GLU A 61 -6.26 -1.58 -28.59
N ARG A 62 -5.50 -2.27 -27.72
CA ARG A 62 -4.12 -1.87 -27.36
C ARG A 62 -3.20 -1.81 -28.59
N GLU A 63 -3.30 -2.79 -29.49
CA GLU A 63 -2.50 -2.82 -30.71
C GLU A 63 -2.85 -1.65 -31.64
N LYS A 64 -4.15 -1.36 -31.84
CA LYS A 64 -4.60 -0.20 -32.62
C LYS A 64 -4.07 1.12 -32.05
N TYR A 65 -4.19 1.31 -30.73
CA TYR A 65 -3.64 2.50 -30.07
C TYR A 65 -2.11 2.56 -30.21
N GLY A 66 -1.41 1.43 -30.09
CA GLY A 66 0.02 1.34 -30.32
C GLY A 66 0.42 1.80 -31.73
N GLN A 67 -0.26 1.31 -32.76
CA GLN A 67 -0.03 1.73 -34.15
C GLN A 67 -0.33 3.22 -34.35
N GLN A 68 -1.39 3.74 -33.74
CA GLN A 68 -1.74 5.16 -33.80
C GLN A 68 -0.67 6.04 -33.14
N VAL A 69 -0.12 5.63 -31.99
CA VAL A 69 0.97 6.33 -31.32
C VAL A 69 2.22 6.36 -32.20
N THR A 70 2.61 5.23 -32.80
CA THR A 70 3.75 5.17 -33.71
C THR A 70 3.56 6.09 -34.93
N LYS A 71 2.35 6.09 -35.51
CA LYS A 71 2.01 6.99 -36.62
C LYS A 71 2.13 8.46 -36.23
N HIS A 72 1.59 8.86 -35.08
CA HIS A 72 1.69 10.24 -34.61
C HIS A 72 3.13 10.63 -34.25
N GLN A 73 3.93 9.71 -33.70
CA GLN A 73 5.37 9.95 -33.48
C GLN A 73 6.13 10.17 -34.79
N ALA A 74 5.84 9.39 -35.83
CA ALA A 74 6.44 9.59 -37.15
C ALA A 74 6.06 10.95 -37.75
N GLN A 75 4.77 11.31 -37.69
CA GLN A 75 4.27 12.62 -38.16
C GLN A 75 4.91 13.80 -37.41
N LEU A 76 5.10 13.67 -36.10
CA LEU A 76 5.81 14.70 -35.30
C LEU A 76 7.28 14.82 -35.71
N GLY A 77 7.96 13.70 -35.96
CA GLY A 77 9.34 13.69 -36.44
C GLY A 77 9.49 14.37 -37.81
N GLU A 78 8.58 14.07 -38.74
CA GLU A 78 8.53 14.72 -40.06
C GLU A 78 8.31 16.23 -39.94
N ALA A 79 7.36 16.68 -39.12
CA ALA A 79 7.10 18.10 -38.88
C ALA A 79 8.30 18.81 -38.24
N GLN A 80 8.99 18.16 -37.30
CA GLN A 80 10.20 18.69 -36.67
C GLN A 80 11.36 18.82 -37.67
N MET A 81 11.51 17.84 -38.57
CA MET A 81 12.51 17.89 -39.64
C MET A 81 12.20 19.00 -40.65
N GLN A 82 10.93 19.19 -41.02
CA GLN A 82 10.49 20.31 -41.87
C GLN A 82 10.79 21.67 -41.23
N LEU A 83 10.50 21.85 -39.94
CA LEU A 83 10.79 23.08 -39.21
C LEU A 83 12.30 23.37 -39.16
N THR A 84 13.12 22.35 -38.93
CA THR A 84 14.58 22.47 -38.89
C THR A 84 15.14 22.88 -40.26
N ASN A 85 14.63 22.31 -41.34
CA ASN A 85 15.01 22.68 -42.70
C ASN A 85 14.61 24.13 -43.04
N GLN A 86 13.43 24.59 -42.60
CA GLN A 86 13.01 25.99 -42.78
C GLN A 86 13.88 26.98 -41.99
N LEU A 87 14.29 26.62 -40.78
CA LEU A 87 15.21 27.44 -39.98
C LEU A 87 16.60 27.53 -40.63
N LYS A 88 17.10 26.43 -41.21
CA LYS A 88 18.39 26.39 -41.90
C LYS A 88 18.41 27.18 -43.21
N ASN A 89 17.26 27.28 -43.90
CA ASN A 89 17.13 27.97 -45.17
C ASN A 89 16.63 29.42 -45.03
N ARG A 90 16.47 29.94 -43.81
CA ARG A 90 16.08 31.34 -43.57
C ARG A 90 17.29 32.24 -43.79
N PRO A 91 17.23 33.27 -44.65
CA PRO A 91 18.33 34.22 -44.83
C PRO A 91 18.58 34.97 -43.51
N GLU A 92 19.85 35.06 -43.10
CA GLU A 92 20.26 35.80 -41.91
C GLU A 92 20.09 37.31 -42.15
N ASP A 93 19.10 37.91 -41.49
CA ASP A 93 18.93 39.36 -41.42
C ASP A 93 19.56 39.88 -40.11
N PRO A 94 20.65 40.67 -40.16
CA PRO A 94 21.44 41.03 -38.98
C PRO A 94 20.79 42.05 -38.03
N THR A 95 19.52 42.43 -38.20
CA THR A 95 18.90 43.53 -37.42
C THR A 95 17.93 43.14 -36.31
N LEU A 96 17.70 41.85 -36.01
CA LEU A 96 16.70 41.42 -34.98
C LEU A 96 17.20 40.36 -33.97
N THR A 97 18.51 40.13 -33.88
CA THR A 97 19.08 38.95 -33.21
C THR A 97 19.09 38.96 -31.68
N VAL A 98 18.81 40.08 -31.00
CA VAL A 98 18.89 40.10 -29.52
C VAL A 98 17.53 39.86 -28.82
N SER A 99 16.41 40.20 -29.45
CA SER A 99 15.08 40.03 -28.84
C SER A 99 14.39 38.70 -29.20
N GLY A 100 14.69 38.13 -30.38
CA GLY A 100 14.07 36.89 -30.87
C GLY A 100 14.61 35.61 -30.23
N GLN A 101 15.88 35.57 -29.82
CA GLN A 101 16.49 34.36 -29.23
C GLN A 101 15.86 33.94 -27.89
N ARG A 102 15.31 34.90 -27.13
CA ARG A 102 14.60 34.63 -25.87
C ARG A 102 13.25 33.95 -26.06
N HIS A 103 12.55 34.22 -27.16
CA HIS A 103 11.25 33.62 -27.44
C HIS A 103 11.34 32.22 -28.06
N VAL A 104 12.33 31.99 -28.95
CA VAL A 104 12.50 30.68 -29.60
C VAL A 104 12.90 29.59 -28.59
N SER A 105 13.71 29.94 -27.59
CA SER A 105 14.08 29.01 -26.50
C SER A 105 12.87 28.59 -25.65
N TYR A 106 11.95 29.52 -25.35
CA TYR A 106 10.77 29.24 -24.53
C TYR A 106 9.75 28.34 -25.25
N VAL A 107 9.54 28.55 -26.55
CA VAL A 107 8.62 27.74 -27.36
C VAL A 107 9.19 26.33 -27.62
N TYR A 108 10.52 26.21 -27.81
CA TYR A 108 11.15 24.90 -28.01
C TYR A 108 11.07 24.02 -26.75
N ILE A 109 11.22 24.62 -25.55
CA ILE A 109 11.05 23.92 -24.27
C ILE A 109 9.60 23.46 -24.06
N MET A 110 8.61 24.28 -24.44
CA MET A 110 7.20 23.91 -24.37
C MET A 110 6.83 22.79 -25.37
N GLN A 111 7.36 22.82 -26.59
CA GLN A 111 7.05 21.83 -27.63
C GLN A 111 7.71 20.46 -27.35
N CYS A 112 8.92 20.44 -26.78
CA CYS A 112 9.63 19.19 -26.43
C CYS A 112 9.08 18.49 -25.17
N SER A 113 8.29 19.17 -24.35
CA SER A 113 7.65 18.58 -23.16
C SER A 113 6.57 17.51 -23.47
N ASN A 114 6.18 17.37 -24.74
CA ASN A 114 5.25 16.34 -25.22
C ASN A 114 5.92 15.11 -25.86
N LEU A 115 7.25 15.10 -26.06
CA LEU A 115 7.96 13.94 -26.61
C LEU A 115 8.62 13.12 -25.49
N ARG A 116 8.26 11.83 -25.41
CA ARG A 116 8.81 10.82 -24.49
C ARG A 116 10.22 10.37 -24.88
N THR A 117 11.16 11.29 -25.10
CA THR A 117 12.59 10.93 -25.29
C THR A 117 13.51 11.82 -24.44
N PRO A 118 14.44 11.23 -23.68
CA PRO A 118 15.31 11.98 -22.77
C PRO A 118 16.51 12.58 -23.51
N ILE A 119 16.46 13.85 -23.91
CA ILE A 119 17.68 14.60 -24.28
C ILE A 119 18.26 15.20 -23.00
N TYR A 120 19.02 14.40 -22.27
CA TYR A 120 19.43 14.68 -20.89
C TYR A 120 20.67 15.58 -20.73
N LEU A 121 21.27 16.12 -21.79
CA LEU A 121 22.67 16.56 -21.68
C LEU A 121 23.05 17.99 -22.10
N ILE A 122 22.10 18.91 -22.34
CA ILE A 122 22.48 20.26 -22.80
C ILE A 122 21.87 21.44 -22.02
N VAL A 123 21.06 21.23 -20.99
CA VAL A 123 20.27 22.33 -20.39
C VAL A 123 20.39 22.46 -18.86
N PHE A 124 21.53 22.15 -18.27
CA PHE A 124 21.84 22.63 -16.91
C PHE A 124 23.24 23.24 -16.91
N PRO A 125 23.35 24.58 -16.74
CA PRO A 125 23.40 25.10 -15.37
C PRO A 125 22.72 26.48 -15.15
N LEU A 126 21.62 26.80 -15.81
CA LEU A 126 20.92 28.08 -15.59
C LEU A 126 19.41 27.85 -15.58
N TYR A 127 18.83 27.69 -14.39
CA TYR A 127 17.43 27.95 -13.99
C TYR A 127 17.10 27.07 -12.79
N SER A 128 17.58 27.51 -11.63
CA SER A 128 16.91 27.21 -10.37
C SER A 128 15.52 27.87 -10.41
N SER A 129 14.51 27.14 -9.97
CA SER A 129 13.16 27.65 -9.64
C SER A 129 12.12 27.70 -10.76
N SER A 130 11.83 26.56 -11.41
CA SER A 130 10.46 26.16 -11.77
C SER A 130 10.45 24.74 -12.34
N THR A 131 10.46 23.75 -11.44
CA THR A 131 10.33 22.35 -11.84
C THR A 131 8.90 22.12 -12.34
N VAL A 132 8.71 22.08 -13.65
CA VAL A 132 7.58 21.37 -14.27
C VAL A 132 7.50 20.01 -13.58
N SER A 133 6.39 19.73 -12.87
CA SER A 133 6.21 18.52 -12.07
C SER A 133 6.07 17.30 -12.99
N MET A 134 7.19 16.85 -13.56
CA MET A 134 7.26 15.58 -14.28
C MET A 134 7.02 14.42 -13.30
N PRO A 135 6.27 13.37 -13.68
CA PRO A 135 6.16 12.13 -12.91
C PRO A 135 7.56 11.58 -12.61
N LYS A 136 7.88 11.35 -11.33
CA LYS A 136 9.12 10.67 -10.95
C LYS A 136 8.86 9.16 -10.92
N GLU A 137 9.69 8.40 -11.61
CA GLU A 137 9.64 6.94 -11.61
C GLU A 137 11.02 6.34 -11.35
N GLY A 138 11.07 5.13 -10.80
CA GLY A 138 12.34 4.43 -10.58
C GLY A 138 12.23 3.19 -9.70
N TRP A 139 13.33 2.44 -9.65
CA TRP A 139 13.45 1.26 -8.82
C TRP A 139 13.61 1.62 -7.35
N VAL A 140 12.83 0.97 -6.51
CA VAL A 140 12.91 1.04 -5.05
C VAL A 140 12.79 -0.36 -4.46
N SER A 141 13.08 -0.53 -3.17
CA SER A 141 12.82 -1.81 -2.51
C SER A 141 12.02 -1.62 -1.23
N LEU A 142 11.02 -2.48 -1.02
CA LEU A 142 10.15 -2.47 0.15
C LEU A 142 10.51 -3.65 1.07
N PRO A 143 10.32 -3.53 2.39
CA PRO A 143 10.57 -4.61 3.31
C PRO A 143 9.55 -5.74 3.11
N ASN A 144 9.99 -6.99 3.21
CA ASN A 144 9.05 -8.11 3.24
C ASN A 144 8.38 -8.19 4.63
N LYS A 145 7.05 -7.99 4.68
CA LYS A 145 6.24 -7.73 5.89
C LYS A 145 6.34 -8.81 6.99
N GLN A 146 6.73 -10.03 6.66
CA GLN A 146 6.79 -11.14 7.63
C GLN A 146 8.10 -11.17 8.42
N ASN A 147 9.25 -10.88 7.80
CA ASN A 147 10.54 -10.83 8.48
C ASN A 147 11.64 -10.25 7.57
N ILE A 148 12.09 -9.02 7.83
CA ILE A 148 13.21 -8.40 7.09
C ILE A 148 14.48 -9.28 7.18
N LYS A 149 14.67 -10.02 8.29
CA LYS A 149 15.85 -10.88 8.48
C LYS A 149 15.86 -12.13 7.60
N LYS A 150 14.68 -12.69 7.26
CA LYS A 150 14.59 -13.99 6.56
C LYS A 150 14.36 -13.82 5.05
N TYR A 151 13.72 -12.72 4.63
CA TYR A 151 13.31 -12.53 3.24
C TYR A 151 13.82 -11.23 2.58
N GLY A 152 14.49 -10.35 3.34
CA GLY A 152 15.18 -9.18 2.78
C GLY A 152 14.26 -8.12 2.16
N TRP A 153 14.84 -7.34 1.24
CA TRP A 153 14.19 -6.25 0.51
C TRP A 153 13.59 -6.77 -0.81
N LYS A 154 12.30 -6.51 -1.04
CA LYS A 154 11.60 -6.82 -2.30
C LYS A 154 11.74 -5.64 -3.26
N LYS A 155 12.44 -5.85 -4.38
CA LYS A 155 12.58 -4.84 -5.44
C LYS A 155 11.23 -4.60 -6.13
N GLN A 156 10.86 -3.34 -6.29
CA GLN A 156 9.63 -2.88 -6.94
C GLN A 156 9.90 -1.63 -7.76
N TYR A 157 9.06 -1.37 -8.75
CA TYR A 157 9.12 -0.18 -9.58
C TYR A 157 8.08 0.83 -9.10
N LEU A 158 8.53 1.98 -8.61
CA LEU A 158 7.69 3.06 -8.09
C LEU A 158 7.44 4.08 -9.19
N VAL A 159 6.17 4.39 -9.45
CA VAL A 159 5.74 5.42 -10.39
C VAL A 159 4.87 6.42 -9.65
N VAL A 160 5.25 7.70 -9.70
CA VAL A 160 4.53 8.76 -8.99
C VAL A 160 3.70 9.57 -9.97
N SER A 161 2.38 9.51 -9.80
CA SER A 161 1.42 10.35 -10.51
C SER A 161 1.13 11.65 -9.74
N SER A 162 0.17 12.44 -10.21
CA SER A 162 -0.27 13.67 -9.54
C SER A 162 -0.99 13.41 -8.21
N ARG A 163 -1.75 12.30 -8.12
CA ARG A 163 -2.59 11.98 -6.95
C ARG A 163 -2.25 10.66 -6.26
N LYS A 164 -1.47 9.79 -6.89
CA LYS A 164 -1.21 8.43 -6.41
C LYS A 164 0.24 8.01 -6.61
N LEU A 165 0.72 7.15 -5.73
CA LEU A 165 1.94 6.38 -5.86
C LEU A 165 1.57 4.96 -6.29
N PHE A 166 2.20 4.45 -7.34
CA PHE A 166 1.99 3.10 -7.83
C PHE A 166 3.25 2.28 -7.65
N PHE A 167 3.14 1.15 -6.96
CA PHE A 167 4.21 0.17 -6.85
C PHE A 167 3.90 -0.99 -7.78
N TYR A 168 4.86 -1.38 -8.60
CA TYR A 168 4.79 -2.53 -9.50
C TYR A 168 5.84 -3.57 -9.10
N ASN A 169 5.58 -4.85 -9.35
CA ASN A 169 6.58 -5.88 -9.11
C ASN A 169 7.71 -5.86 -10.15
N SER A 170 7.40 -5.43 -11.38
CA SER A 170 8.36 -5.29 -12.47
C SER A 170 8.11 -4.03 -13.30
N ASP A 171 9.18 -3.49 -13.92
CA ASP A 171 9.09 -2.45 -14.94
C ASP A 171 8.25 -2.90 -16.15
N GLN A 172 8.22 -4.21 -16.45
CA GLN A 172 7.36 -4.76 -17.49
C GLN A 172 5.87 -4.68 -17.13
N ASP A 173 5.52 -4.81 -15.85
CA ASP A 173 4.14 -4.69 -15.37
C ASP A 173 3.64 -3.25 -15.55
N HIS A 174 4.52 -2.27 -15.30
CA HIS A 174 4.25 -0.86 -15.58
C HIS A 174 4.01 -0.63 -17.09
N LYS A 175 4.92 -1.11 -17.95
CA LYS A 175 4.82 -0.95 -19.41
C LYS A 175 3.60 -1.65 -20.02
N SER A 176 3.20 -2.79 -19.48
CA SER A 176 2.03 -3.56 -19.93
C SER A 176 0.70 -3.04 -19.35
N SER A 177 0.73 -1.97 -18.54
CA SER A 177 -0.43 -1.43 -17.80
C SER A 177 -1.14 -2.51 -16.97
N THR A 178 -0.35 -3.41 -16.38
CA THR A 178 -0.84 -4.43 -15.45
C THR A 178 -1.22 -3.79 -14.11
N THR A 179 -2.10 -4.42 -13.34
CA THR A 179 -2.52 -3.89 -12.03
C THR A 179 -1.31 -3.80 -11.08
N PRO A 180 -1.02 -2.61 -10.52
CA PRO A 180 0.07 -2.42 -9.55
C PRO A 180 -0.12 -3.30 -8.31
N SER A 181 0.97 -3.64 -7.64
CA SER A 181 0.97 -4.42 -6.39
C SER A 181 0.35 -3.65 -5.24
N MET A 182 0.72 -2.38 -5.11
CA MET A 182 0.25 -1.48 -4.07
C MET A 182 0.04 -0.08 -4.66
N ILE A 183 -1.00 0.60 -4.17
CA ILE A 183 -1.31 1.98 -4.55
C ILE A 183 -1.47 2.80 -3.27
N LEU A 184 -0.79 3.95 -3.19
CA LEU A 184 -0.97 4.92 -2.10
C LEU A 184 -1.54 6.23 -2.62
N ASP A 185 -2.56 6.78 -1.95
CA ASP A 185 -3.10 8.09 -2.27
C ASP A 185 -2.24 9.21 -1.67
N ILE A 186 -1.75 10.13 -2.49
CA ILE A 186 -0.88 11.23 -2.07
C ILE A 186 -1.58 12.14 -1.05
N SER A 187 -2.89 12.36 -1.21
CA SER A 187 -3.72 13.14 -0.28
C SER A 187 -3.81 12.56 1.15
N LYS A 188 -3.41 11.30 1.31
CA LYS A 188 -3.44 10.56 2.57
C LYS A 188 -2.04 10.35 3.16
N LEU A 189 -1.00 10.89 2.53
CA LEU A 189 0.36 10.91 3.07
C LEU A 189 0.44 12.00 4.16
N PHE A 190 1.01 11.66 5.30
CA PHE A 190 1.27 12.60 6.40
C PHE A 190 2.65 13.24 6.27
N HIS A 191 3.69 12.43 6.08
CA HIS A 191 5.04 12.94 5.86
C HIS A 191 5.92 11.92 5.13
N VAL A 192 6.99 12.42 4.51
CA VAL A 192 8.09 11.61 3.95
C VAL A 192 9.39 12.16 4.50
N ARG A 193 10.23 11.31 5.10
CA ARG A 193 11.49 11.73 5.73
C ARG A 193 12.59 10.67 5.58
N SER A 194 13.83 11.11 5.69
CA SER A 194 14.96 10.21 5.90
C SER A 194 14.85 9.49 7.24
N VAL A 195 15.30 8.24 7.29
CA VAL A 195 15.36 7.47 8.54
C VAL A 195 16.70 7.67 9.24
N THR A 196 16.70 7.44 10.54
CA THR A 196 17.88 7.41 11.41
C THR A 196 18.10 6.01 11.96
N GLN A 197 19.24 5.78 12.63
CA GLN A 197 19.52 4.50 13.31
C GLN A 197 18.41 4.11 14.30
N GLY A 198 17.75 5.08 14.94
CA GLY A 198 16.65 4.84 15.87
C GLY A 198 15.38 4.30 15.20
N ASP A 199 15.16 4.65 13.94
CA ASP A 199 13.99 4.20 13.16
C ASP A 199 14.18 2.77 12.62
N VAL A 200 15.43 2.37 12.37
CA VAL A 200 15.78 1.08 11.76
C VAL A 200 16.85 0.34 12.56
N ILE A 201 16.50 -0.07 13.78
CA ILE A 201 17.39 -0.73 14.75
C ILE A 201 18.09 -2.03 14.27
N ARG A 202 17.64 -2.63 13.16
CA ARG A 202 18.16 -3.90 12.64
C ARG A 202 18.71 -3.80 11.21
N ALA A 203 18.74 -2.60 10.60
CA ALA A 203 19.25 -2.42 9.25
C ALA A 203 20.78 -2.27 9.24
N ASP A 204 21.42 -2.71 8.15
CA ASP A 204 22.85 -2.50 7.94
C ASP A 204 23.18 -1.01 7.86
N ALA A 205 24.26 -0.56 8.51
CA ALA A 205 24.67 0.86 8.54
C ALA A 205 24.85 1.48 7.13
N LYS A 206 25.25 0.66 6.14
CA LYS A 206 25.39 1.06 4.74
C LYS A 206 24.05 1.35 4.03
N ASP A 207 22.96 0.76 4.52
CA ASP A 207 21.63 0.88 3.91
C ASP A 207 20.85 2.05 4.49
N ILE A 208 21.05 2.38 5.76
CA ILE A 208 20.40 3.50 6.47
C ILE A 208 20.36 4.80 5.67
N PRO A 209 21.47 5.32 5.08
CA PRO A 209 21.43 6.57 4.33
C PRO A 209 20.62 6.49 3.02
N ARG A 210 20.23 5.28 2.60
CA ARG A 210 19.41 5.01 1.40
C ARG A 210 17.95 4.77 1.73
N ILE A 211 17.58 4.64 3.00
CA ILE A 211 16.22 4.37 3.43
C ILE A 211 15.48 5.69 3.72
N PHE A 212 14.21 5.72 3.35
CA PHE A 212 13.28 6.78 3.75
C PHE A 212 11.96 6.18 4.21
N GLN A 213 11.26 6.91 5.08
CA GLN A 213 9.97 6.54 5.64
C GLN A 213 8.88 7.37 4.96
N ILE A 214 7.80 6.70 4.59
CA ILE A 214 6.54 7.29 4.18
C ILE A 214 5.50 6.97 5.27
N LEU A 215 4.95 8.00 5.92
CA LEU A 215 3.85 7.83 6.87
C LEU A 215 2.54 8.23 6.19
N TYR A 216 1.51 7.38 6.25
CA TYR A 216 0.25 7.59 5.54
C TYR A 216 -0.95 6.96 6.26
N ALA A 217 -2.17 7.43 6.00
CA ALA A 217 -3.38 6.84 6.59
C ALA A 217 -3.69 5.46 5.99
N ASN A 218 -4.09 4.48 6.81
CA ASN A 218 -4.38 3.10 6.39
C ASN A 218 -5.42 3.01 5.28
N GLU A 219 -6.40 3.92 5.26
CA GLU A 219 -7.41 4.02 4.19
C GLU A 219 -6.83 4.47 2.84
N GLY A 220 -5.65 5.09 2.85
CA GLY A 220 -4.96 5.56 1.65
C GLY A 220 -4.21 4.46 0.90
N GLU A 221 -4.19 3.24 1.41
CA GLU A 221 -3.52 2.10 0.78
C GLU A 221 -4.52 1.12 0.15
N SER A 222 -4.30 0.83 -1.12
CA SER A 222 -4.98 -0.24 -1.86
C SER A 222 -3.96 -1.27 -2.31
N ILE A 223 -4.02 -2.46 -1.72
CA ILE A 223 -3.22 -3.63 -2.13
C ILE A 223 -4.02 -4.43 -3.16
N ASN A 224 -3.36 -4.90 -4.21
CA ASN A 224 -3.97 -5.78 -5.21
C ASN A 224 -4.53 -7.06 -4.53
N PRO A 225 -5.78 -7.47 -4.80
CA PRO A 225 -6.38 -8.67 -4.22
C PRO A 225 -5.51 -9.93 -4.34
N VAL A 226 -4.80 -10.11 -5.45
CA VAL A 226 -3.92 -11.27 -5.67
C VAL A 226 -2.69 -11.24 -4.76
N GLU A 227 -2.15 -10.05 -4.49
CA GLU A 227 -1.06 -9.89 -3.52
C GLU A 227 -1.56 -10.00 -2.09
N LYS A 228 -2.74 -9.46 -1.82
CA LYS A 228 -3.41 -9.58 -0.53
C LYS A 228 -3.72 -11.04 -0.22
N GLU A 229 -4.17 -11.84 -1.17
CA GLU A 229 -4.36 -13.29 -1.00
C GLU A 229 -3.04 -14.01 -0.76
N LYS A 230 -1.94 -13.63 -1.43
CA LYS A 230 -0.61 -14.20 -1.14
C LYS A 230 -0.13 -13.85 0.27
N GLU A 231 -0.28 -12.59 0.68
CA GLU A 231 0.02 -12.13 2.05
C GLU A 231 -0.92 -12.79 3.09
N GLU A 232 -2.19 -12.98 2.75
CA GLU A 232 -3.21 -13.57 3.64
C GLU A 232 -3.12 -15.08 3.73
N GLN A 233 -2.76 -15.79 2.66
CA GLN A 233 -2.47 -17.22 2.69
C GLN A 233 -1.19 -17.51 3.49
N GLN A 234 -0.17 -16.63 3.40
CA GLN A 234 1.06 -16.73 4.18
C GLN A 234 0.91 -16.23 5.64
N SER A 235 -0.10 -15.41 5.94
CA SER A 235 -0.40 -14.91 7.30
C SER A 235 -1.63 -15.55 7.94
N ALA A 236 -2.32 -16.45 7.25
CA ALA A 236 -3.47 -17.21 7.79
C ALA A 236 -3.03 -18.10 8.95
N GLU A 237 -1.83 -18.69 8.87
CA GLU A 237 -1.23 -19.46 9.96
C GLU A 237 -1.04 -18.59 11.23
N ASP A 238 -0.74 -17.28 11.07
CA ASP A 238 -0.61 -16.32 12.18
C ASP A 238 -1.94 -15.66 12.61
N ARG A 239 -2.93 -15.54 11.71
CA ARG A 239 -4.26 -14.94 12.01
C ARG A 239 -5.13 -15.87 12.86
N ILE A 240 -4.92 -17.19 12.80
CA ILE A 240 -5.66 -18.17 13.63
C ILE A 240 -5.39 -17.98 15.14
N ALA A 241 -4.32 -17.26 15.52
CA ALA A 241 -3.94 -17.04 16.92
C ALA A 241 -4.33 -15.67 17.50
N ALA A 242 -4.94 -14.75 16.73
CA ALA A 242 -5.23 -13.40 17.22
C ALA A 242 -6.49 -13.35 18.10
N ILE A 243 -6.34 -12.92 19.36
CA ILE A 243 -7.41 -12.83 20.36
C ILE A 243 -7.86 -11.37 20.50
N ASN A 244 -9.14 -11.08 20.31
CA ASN A 244 -9.68 -9.72 20.46
C ASN A 244 -10.35 -9.55 21.84
N TYR A 245 -9.89 -8.60 22.65
CA TYR A 245 -10.43 -8.35 24.00
C TYR A 245 -10.31 -6.87 24.38
N MET A 246 -11.37 -6.23 24.89
CA MET A 246 -11.35 -4.83 25.39
C MET A 246 -10.69 -3.80 24.43
N ARG A 247 -11.00 -3.90 23.13
CA ARG A 247 -10.41 -3.12 22.01
C ARG A 247 -8.92 -3.39 21.71
N HIS A 248 -8.31 -4.38 22.34
CA HIS A 248 -6.99 -4.88 21.98
C HIS A 248 -7.10 -6.01 20.95
N GLN A 249 -6.03 -6.16 20.17
CA GLN A 249 -5.79 -7.33 19.31
C GLN A 249 -4.52 -8.01 19.81
N PHE A 250 -4.69 -9.03 20.63
CA PHE A 250 -3.61 -9.77 21.27
C PHE A 250 -3.11 -10.89 20.36
N ILE A 251 -1.79 -11.12 20.41
CA ILE A 251 -1.13 -12.30 19.82
C ILE A 251 -0.39 -13.08 20.89
N PRO A 252 -0.44 -14.42 20.88
CA PRO A 252 0.37 -15.26 21.75
C PRO A 252 1.87 -15.00 21.56
N MET A 253 2.59 -14.83 22.66
CA MET A 253 4.03 -14.57 22.70
C MET A 253 4.68 -15.39 23.83
N HIS A 254 5.98 -15.67 23.69
CA HIS A 254 6.78 -16.37 24.69
C HIS A 254 8.04 -15.54 25.01
N TYR A 255 8.24 -15.19 26.28
CA TYR A 255 9.37 -14.35 26.70
C TYR A 255 10.43 -15.17 27.45
N HIS A 256 11.59 -15.40 26.82
CA HIS A 256 12.71 -16.11 27.45
C HIS A 256 13.68 -15.19 28.22
N MET A 257 13.46 -13.87 28.15
CA MET A 257 14.27 -12.83 28.82
C MET A 257 13.40 -12.02 29.79
N PRO A 258 14.01 -11.39 30.83
CA PRO A 258 13.30 -10.61 31.86
C PRO A 258 12.22 -9.67 31.30
N THR A 259 10.96 -10.02 31.54
CA THR A 259 9.76 -9.28 31.09
C THR A 259 8.67 -9.41 32.13
N ASN A 260 8.00 -8.34 32.52
CA ASN A 260 6.90 -8.36 33.48
C ASN A 260 5.55 -8.23 32.77
N CYS A 261 4.49 -8.70 33.42
CA CYS A 261 3.12 -8.51 32.98
C CYS A 261 2.66 -7.10 33.35
N ASP A 262 2.15 -6.35 32.39
CA ASP A 262 1.72 -4.97 32.60
C ASP A 262 0.44 -4.88 33.47
N SER A 263 -0.34 -5.96 33.54
CA SER A 263 -1.59 -6.03 34.30
C SER A 263 -1.39 -6.39 35.78
N CYS A 264 -0.54 -7.39 36.07
CA CYS A 264 -0.34 -7.88 37.44
C CYS A 264 1.09 -7.68 37.98
N GLN A 265 1.99 -7.11 37.18
CA GLN A 265 3.42 -6.84 37.50
C GLN A 265 4.26 -8.08 37.83
N LYS A 266 3.67 -9.28 37.82
CA LYS A 266 4.38 -10.56 37.99
C LYS A 266 5.29 -10.84 36.79
N PRO A 267 6.38 -11.61 36.98
CA PRO A 267 7.23 -12.02 35.88
C PRO A 267 6.41 -12.79 34.81
N LEU A 268 6.60 -12.37 33.56
CA LEU A 268 5.98 -12.93 32.35
C LEU A 268 7.00 -13.75 31.54
N TRP A 269 8.13 -14.12 32.16
CA TRP A 269 9.26 -14.74 31.48
C TRP A 269 9.81 -15.94 32.22
N HIS A 270 10.45 -16.86 31.47
CA HIS A 270 11.26 -17.94 32.00
C HIS A 270 12.21 -18.47 30.91
N MET A 271 13.45 -18.82 31.25
CA MET A 271 14.48 -19.18 30.26
C MET A 271 14.16 -20.43 29.44
N PHE A 272 13.59 -21.47 30.07
CA PHE A 272 13.28 -22.75 29.39
C PHE A 272 11.81 -22.91 29.00
N LYS A 273 10.87 -22.59 29.90
CA LYS A 273 9.42 -22.71 29.67
C LYS A 273 8.70 -21.44 30.12
N PRO A 274 8.68 -20.40 29.27
CA PRO A 274 8.01 -19.16 29.59
C PRO A 274 6.50 -19.36 29.80
N PRO A 275 5.90 -18.63 30.74
CA PRO A 275 4.46 -18.71 30.96
C PRO A 275 3.70 -18.24 29.71
N PRO A 276 2.49 -18.76 29.43
CA PRO A 276 1.67 -18.32 28.31
C PRO A 276 1.40 -16.82 28.39
N ALA A 277 1.91 -16.07 27.40
CA ALA A 277 1.79 -14.63 27.35
C ALA A 277 1.11 -14.18 26.05
N VAL A 278 0.58 -12.98 26.10
CA VAL A 278 -0.11 -12.32 25.01
C VAL A 278 0.36 -10.88 24.92
N GLU A 279 0.61 -10.41 23.70
CA GLU A 279 1.04 -9.04 23.42
C GLU A 279 0.02 -8.37 22.51
N CYS A 280 -0.44 -7.17 22.87
CA CYS A 280 -1.32 -6.40 22.01
C CYS A 280 -0.54 -5.84 20.82
N ARG A 281 -0.98 -6.13 19.58
CA ARG A 281 -0.38 -5.57 18.36
C ARG A 281 -0.45 -4.05 18.27
N ARG A 282 -1.35 -3.41 19.03
CA ARG A 282 -1.67 -1.98 18.91
C ARG A 282 -0.92 -1.13 19.93
N CYS A 283 -0.92 -1.57 21.18
CA CYS A 283 -0.35 -0.81 22.29
C CYS A 283 0.84 -1.50 22.96
N HIS A 284 1.27 -2.66 22.43
CA HIS A 284 2.36 -3.50 22.97
C HIS A 284 2.21 -3.88 24.44
N MET A 285 0.99 -3.84 24.96
CA MET A 285 0.63 -4.31 26.31
C MET A 285 0.88 -5.81 26.39
N LYS A 286 1.67 -6.25 27.38
CA LYS A 286 2.06 -7.63 27.61
C LYS A 286 1.32 -8.16 28.83
N CYS A 287 0.59 -9.24 28.65
CA CYS A 287 -0.20 -9.85 29.73
C CYS A 287 -0.02 -11.37 29.72
N HIS A 288 -0.29 -12.03 30.85
CA HIS A 288 -0.51 -13.47 30.85
C HIS A 288 -1.78 -13.81 30.07
N LYS A 289 -1.76 -14.91 29.32
CA LYS A 289 -2.95 -15.40 28.60
C LYS A 289 -4.11 -15.69 29.56
N ASP A 290 -3.79 -16.12 30.78
CA ASP A 290 -4.76 -16.39 31.85
C ASP A 290 -5.65 -15.17 32.17
N HIS A 291 -5.13 -13.94 32.08
CA HIS A 291 -5.93 -12.73 32.35
C HIS A 291 -7.04 -12.54 31.32
N ILE A 292 -6.80 -12.95 30.06
CA ILE A 292 -7.81 -12.90 29.00
C ILE A 292 -8.76 -14.09 29.12
N ASP A 293 -8.22 -15.30 29.31
CA ASP A 293 -9.02 -16.53 29.38
C ASP A 293 -10.00 -16.53 30.58
N ARG A 294 -9.65 -15.85 31.68
CA ARG A 294 -10.49 -15.68 32.88
C ARG A 294 -11.31 -14.40 32.89
N GLU A 295 -11.23 -13.60 31.83
CA GLU A 295 -11.88 -12.27 31.71
C GLU A 295 -11.66 -11.37 32.94
N GLU A 296 -10.45 -11.38 33.49
CA GLU A 296 -10.14 -10.59 34.69
C GLU A 296 -10.21 -9.08 34.36
N ALA A 297 -10.92 -8.31 35.20
CA ALA A 297 -11.12 -6.86 35.02
C ALA A 297 -9.84 -6.01 35.14
N CYS A 298 -8.67 -6.64 35.28
CA CYS A 298 -7.37 -5.99 35.38
C CYS A 298 -6.87 -5.42 34.03
N ILE A 299 -7.36 -5.94 32.89
CA ILE A 299 -6.98 -5.44 31.56
C ILE A 299 -7.80 -4.20 31.20
N GLN A 300 -7.14 -3.04 31.21
CA GLN A 300 -7.75 -1.78 30.79
C GLN A 300 -8.02 -1.76 29.28
N LYS A 301 -9.09 -1.05 28.88
CA LYS A 301 -9.43 -0.79 27.48
C LYS A 301 -8.24 -0.17 26.73
N CYS A 302 -8.04 -0.57 25.48
CA CYS A 302 -6.95 -0.03 24.66
C CYS A 302 -7.06 1.50 24.57
N ASN A 303 -6.10 2.21 25.18
CA ASN A 303 -6.11 3.68 25.26
C ASN A 303 -5.55 4.36 24.00
N VAL A 304 -5.24 3.56 22.99
CA VAL A 304 -4.69 4.08 21.76
C VAL A 304 -5.90 4.50 20.90
N ASN A 305 -5.97 5.79 20.58
CA ASN A 305 -7.00 6.43 19.75
C ASN A 305 -6.92 5.93 18.30
N ALA A 306 -8.04 5.46 17.74
CA ALA A 306 -8.11 4.87 16.40
C ALA A 306 -7.57 5.78 15.28
N ASP A 307 -7.62 7.10 15.46
CA ASP A 307 -7.36 8.08 14.39
C ASP A 307 -5.87 8.40 14.15
N LEU A 308 -4.98 8.22 15.14
CA LEU A 308 -3.52 8.33 14.97
C LEU A 308 -2.84 6.96 14.75
N ILE A 309 -3.52 5.84 15.10
CA ILE A 309 -3.05 4.46 14.86
C ILE A 309 -3.38 3.96 13.45
N SER A 310 -4.35 4.59 12.79
CA SER A 310 -4.59 4.34 11.37
C SER A 310 -3.36 4.69 10.51
N ALA A 311 -2.42 5.49 11.02
CA ALA A 311 -1.20 5.79 10.27
C ALA A 311 -0.32 4.55 10.13
N LYS A 312 -0.08 4.13 8.89
CA LYS A 312 0.90 3.10 8.54
C LYS A 312 2.23 3.75 8.17
N ASP A 313 3.31 3.07 8.53
CA ASP A 313 4.66 3.39 8.13
C ASP A 313 5.13 2.45 7.01
N LEU A 314 5.67 3.03 5.93
CA LEU A 314 6.33 2.28 4.88
C LEU A 314 7.78 2.72 4.78
N LEU A 315 8.69 1.78 5.03
CA LEU A 315 10.11 1.95 4.75
C LEU A 315 10.38 1.64 3.29
N VAL A 316 11.15 2.49 2.64
CA VAL A 316 11.53 2.35 1.23
C VAL A 316 13.03 2.52 1.11
N LEU A 317 13.70 1.54 0.51
CA LEU A 317 15.13 1.56 0.21
C LEU A 317 15.35 2.04 -1.22
N ALA A 318 16.08 3.15 -1.37
CA ALA A 318 16.51 3.68 -2.65
C ALA A 318 17.80 2.99 -3.15
N PRO A 319 18.12 3.04 -4.46
CA PRO A 319 19.36 2.48 -5.01
C PRO A 319 20.61 3.15 -4.43
N SER A 320 20.56 4.47 -4.28
CA SER A 320 21.65 5.32 -3.80
C SER A 320 21.17 6.33 -2.74
N PRO A 321 22.08 6.87 -1.91
CA PRO A 321 21.71 7.90 -0.94
C PRO A 321 21.31 9.22 -1.60
N GLU A 322 21.80 9.49 -2.82
CA GLU A 322 21.35 10.66 -3.57
C GLU A 322 19.91 10.47 -4.09
N ASP A 323 19.58 9.28 -4.60
CA ASP A 323 18.20 8.96 -4.98
C ASP A 323 17.24 9.09 -3.81
N GLN A 324 17.66 8.67 -2.61
CA GLN A 324 16.89 8.83 -1.38
C GLN A 324 16.53 10.30 -1.13
N LYS A 325 17.50 11.22 -1.22
CA LYS A 325 17.25 12.66 -1.06
C LYS A 325 16.29 13.18 -2.14
N GLN A 326 16.51 12.78 -3.39
CA GLN A 326 15.64 13.18 -4.50
C GLN A 326 14.21 12.67 -4.31
N TRP A 327 14.01 11.44 -3.82
CA TRP A 327 12.70 10.89 -3.48
C TRP A 327 12.03 11.66 -2.34
N VAL A 328 12.73 11.91 -1.25
CA VAL A 328 12.21 12.66 -0.10
C VAL A 328 11.83 14.09 -0.52
N LEU A 329 12.69 14.79 -1.26
CA LEU A 329 12.42 16.15 -1.74
C LEU A 329 11.24 16.20 -2.71
N TYR A 330 11.13 15.24 -3.63
CA TYR A 330 10.05 15.20 -4.60
C TYR A 330 8.69 14.88 -3.95
N LEU A 331 8.66 13.87 -3.07
CA LEU A 331 7.43 13.44 -2.42
C LEU A 331 6.95 14.45 -1.37
N SER A 332 7.86 15.01 -0.55
CA SER A 332 7.50 16.02 0.46
C SER A 332 6.84 17.25 -0.14
N LYS A 333 7.26 17.69 -1.34
CA LYS A 333 6.63 18.80 -2.08
C LYS A 333 5.21 18.49 -2.56
N LYS A 334 4.87 17.21 -2.74
CA LYS A 334 3.54 16.78 -3.18
C LYS A 334 2.54 16.58 -2.04
N ILE A 335 3.01 16.53 -0.79
CA ILE A 335 2.15 16.43 0.39
C ILE A 335 1.49 17.79 0.60
N VAL A 336 0.19 17.85 0.39
CA VAL A 336 -0.61 19.04 0.73
C VAL A 336 -0.61 19.15 2.25
N LYS A 337 0.03 20.18 2.80
CA LYS A 337 -0.09 20.50 4.22
C LYS A 337 -1.56 20.79 4.49
N LYS A 338 -2.23 19.93 5.25
CA LYS A 338 -3.52 20.30 5.84
C LYS A 338 -3.22 21.41 6.85
N GLU A 339 -3.77 22.59 6.63
CA GLU A 339 -3.78 23.62 7.66
C GLU A 339 -4.50 23.08 8.91
N PRO A 340 -4.03 23.46 10.11
CA PRO A 340 -4.51 22.93 11.38
C PRO A 340 -5.98 23.21 11.66
#